data_AF-Q0C899-F1
#
_entry.id   AF-Q0C899-F1
#
_cell.length_a   1.000
_cell.length_b   1.000
_cell.length_c   1.000
_cell.angle_alpha   90.00
_cell.angle_beta   90.00
_cell.angle_gamma   90.00
#
_symmetry.space_group_name_H-M   'P 1'
#
loop_
_entity.id
_entity.type
_entity.pdbx_description
1 polymer ?
#
loop_
_entity_poly.entity_id
_entity_poly.type
_entity_poly.pdbx_seq_one_letter_code
_entity_poly.pdbx_strand_id
1 'polypeptide(L)'
;MSVYRLFTVSIMDMCVLKANCKDPLGFTVEYTCVFGISSPIPGLHGGEHVNSYGEGVCVITFHNKDGRVFWFIIEKLPKKYTYPISPRFTPQDASEFCGRLADVHVFNDVTVGHLWRNRTVVSMNALEEGLLSTWSFERMVLLGDSVHKMTPNIGQGANTAIEDAAALASLIHQMINPMTPQNASKAAIGHLFQKFQDLRMSRVQSTVQRAHFGARFHTRDDHLKALVGRYIFPYVGNLVMARTVKVIGGGHKIEFLPPPKRSMPWTAQTDHSQHKMHGSKVLWAYLSHPDQHWSDDPRGTAQLRSQSLGTHRTSTVGRTLFIELVIVMIDVVYARQDIGEDVNAGVKDMAVQSRNSMRFLPYVLSYGSTESLLAAGWRQVWVFRLLSYLFGALLGL
;
A
#
# COMPACT_ATOMS: atom_id res chain seq x y z
N MET A 1 -12.68 -8.98 34.84
CA MET A 1 -11.56 -9.72 34.21
C MET A 1 -11.91 -10.50 32.94
N SER A 2 -13.15 -10.48 32.40
CA SER A 2 -13.53 -11.36 31.26
C SER A 2 -13.55 -10.73 29.86
N VAL A 3 -13.44 -9.39 29.70
CA VAL A 3 -13.65 -8.75 28.39
C VAL A 3 -12.41 -8.76 27.49
N TYR A 4 -11.20 -8.88 28.06
CA TYR A 4 -9.95 -8.78 27.29
C TYR A 4 -9.50 -10.06 26.56
N ARG A 5 -10.12 -11.23 26.83
CA ARG A 5 -9.71 -12.50 26.18
C ARG A 5 -10.30 -12.73 24.78
N LEU A 6 -11.28 -11.94 24.34
CA LEU A 6 -12.02 -12.22 23.10
C LEU A 6 -11.43 -11.59 21.83
N PHE A 7 -10.49 -10.64 21.93
CA PHE A 7 -10.03 -9.88 20.75
C PHE A 7 -8.67 -10.31 20.19
N THR A 8 -7.87 -11.07 20.93
CA THR A 8 -6.68 -11.74 20.37
C THR A 8 -7.07 -13.12 19.86
N VAL A 9 -7.97 -13.17 18.87
CA VAL A 9 -8.02 -14.31 17.96
C VAL A 9 -6.93 -14.03 16.94
N SER A 10 -5.79 -14.72 17.05
CA SER A 10 -4.78 -14.69 15.99
C SER A 10 -5.44 -15.07 14.66
N ILE A 11 -4.92 -14.56 13.54
CA ILE A 11 -5.29 -15.00 12.18
C ILE A 11 -5.31 -16.53 12.09
N MET A 12 -4.39 -17.18 12.79
CA MET A 12 -4.37 -18.63 12.91
C MET A 12 -5.38 -19.19 13.92
N ASP A 13 -5.77 -18.49 14.98
CA ASP A 13 -6.87 -18.95 15.83
C ASP A 13 -8.18 -19.00 15.02
N MET A 14 -8.43 -18.06 14.09
CA MET A 14 -9.54 -18.20 13.13
C MET A 14 -9.39 -19.43 12.23
N CYS A 15 -8.18 -19.68 11.73
CA CYS A 15 -7.89 -20.86 10.91
C CYS A 15 -8.05 -22.17 11.69
N VAL A 16 -7.60 -22.22 12.95
CA VAL A 16 -7.71 -23.36 13.86
C VAL A 16 -9.17 -23.60 14.26
N LEU A 17 -9.97 -22.55 14.43
CA LEU A 17 -11.41 -22.65 14.70
C LEU A 17 -12.19 -23.29 13.54
N LYS A 18 -11.66 -23.24 12.32
CA LYS A 18 -12.21 -24.00 11.19
C LYS A 18 -11.53 -25.37 11.16
N ALA A 19 -12.21 -26.40 11.67
CA ALA A 19 -11.73 -27.80 11.73
C ALA A 19 -11.21 -28.40 10.39
N ASN A 20 -11.37 -27.70 9.26
CA ASN A 20 -10.92 -28.09 7.92
C ASN A 20 -10.12 -26.98 7.21
N CYS A 21 -9.33 -26.17 7.93
CA CYS A 21 -8.49 -25.17 7.27
C CYS A 21 -7.45 -25.84 6.35
N LYS A 22 -7.46 -25.45 5.06
CA LYS A 22 -6.56 -25.97 4.02
C LYS A 22 -5.24 -25.18 3.92
N ASP A 23 -4.91 -24.37 4.92
CA ASP A 23 -3.67 -23.59 4.97
C ASP A 23 -2.65 -24.26 5.91
N PRO A 24 -1.95 -25.35 5.49
CA PRO A 24 -0.96 -26.02 6.34
C PRO A 24 0.32 -25.18 6.51
N LEU A 25 0.57 -24.23 5.61
CA LEU A 25 1.75 -23.37 5.59
C LEU A 25 1.25 -21.95 5.75
N GLY A 26 1.30 -21.42 6.98
CA GLY A 26 1.03 -20.00 7.23
C GLY A 26 2.04 -19.10 6.52
N PHE A 27 2.24 -17.89 7.05
CA PHE A 27 3.24 -16.98 6.51
C PHE A 27 4.67 -17.53 6.67
N THR A 28 5.54 -17.17 5.73
CA THR A 28 6.97 -17.49 5.78
C THR A 28 7.80 -16.21 5.75
N VAL A 29 9.00 -16.22 6.31
CA VAL A 29 9.93 -15.09 6.26
C VAL A 29 11.23 -15.56 5.61
N GLU A 30 11.57 -14.95 4.48
CA GLU A 30 12.86 -15.15 3.79
C GLU A 30 13.67 -13.85 3.68
N TYR A 31 13.05 -12.70 3.98
CA TYR A 31 13.64 -11.38 3.86
C TYR A 31 13.44 -10.56 5.13
N THR A 32 14.35 -9.63 5.37
CA THR A 32 14.20 -8.55 6.34
C THR A 32 14.25 -7.21 5.62
N CYS A 33 13.67 -6.18 6.23
CA CYS A 33 13.68 -4.82 5.72
C CYS A 33 13.98 -3.84 6.82
N VAL A 34 15.05 -3.05 6.65
CA VAL A 34 15.21 -1.79 7.36
C VAL A 34 14.64 -0.69 6.50
N PHE A 35 13.72 0.10 7.04
CA PHE A 35 13.12 1.22 6.32
C PHE A 35 13.15 2.47 7.17
N GLY A 36 13.18 3.61 6.50
CA GLY A 36 13.30 4.87 7.20
C GLY A 36 13.11 6.08 6.31
N ILE A 37 13.24 7.23 6.95
CA ILE A 37 13.19 8.53 6.32
C ILE A 37 14.48 9.24 6.68
N SER A 38 15.12 9.87 5.72
CA SER A 38 16.29 10.72 5.92
C SER A 38 16.03 12.15 5.51
N SER A 39 16.74 13.08 6.15
CA SER A 39 16.89 14.45 5.69
C SER A 39 17.50 14.47 4.28
N PRO A 40 17.46 15.62 3.57
CA PRO A 40 18.04 15.74 2.24
C PRO A 40 19.50 15.28 2.16
N ILE A 41 19.81 14.51 1.14
CA ILE A 41 21.16 13.96 0.88
C ILE A 41 21.64 14.52 -0.47
N PRO A 42 22.81 15.20 -0.52
CA PRO A 42 23.39 15.65 -1.77
C PRO A 42 23.51 14.50 -2.79
N GLY A 43 23.09 14.76 -4.03
CA GLY A 43 23.07 13.75 -5.11
C GLY A 43 21.73 13.02 -5.29
N LEU A 44 20.78 13.15 -4.37
CA LEU A 44 19.42 12.63 -4.51
C LEU A 44 18.43 13.78 -4.71
N HIS A 45 17.82 13.86 -5.90
CA HIS A 45 16.94 14.97 -6.27
C HIS A 45 15.46 14.61 -6.12
N GLY A 46 14.65 15.55 -5.66
CA GLY A 46 13.20 15.37 -5.48
C GLY A 46 12.49 15.03 -6.79
N GLY A 47 11.53 14.09 -6.72
CA GLY A 47 10.82 13.57 -7.89
C GLY A 47 11.46 12.34 -8.52
N GLU A 48 12.66 11.96 -8.07
CA GLU A 48 13.34 10.74 -8.50
C GLU A 48 13.09 9.58 -7.51
N HIS A 49 13.30 8.37 -8.00
CA HIS A 49 13.40 7.17 -7.17
C HIS A 49 14.54 6.31 -7.70
N VAL A 50 15.22 5.59 -6.80
CA VAL A 50 16.32 4.70 -7.18
C VAL A 50 16.00 3.29 -6.69
N ASN A 51 16.23 2.32 -7.56
CA ASN A 51 16.27 0.90 -7.21
C ASN A 51 17.70 0.40 -7.44
N SER A 52 18.45 0.19 -6.36
CA SER A 52 19.78 -0.42 -6.39
C SER A 52 19.66 -1.92 -6.13
N TYR A 53 20.15 -2.73 -7.06
CA TYR A 53 20.08 -4.20 -7.00
C TYR A 53 21.47 -4.80 -6.77
N GLY A 54 21.71 -5.25 -5.54
CA GLY A 54 22.94 -5.90 -5.10
C GLY A 54 22.78 -7.42 -4.94
N GLU A 55 23.86 -8.07 -4.55
CA GLU A 55 23.85 -9.49 -4.20
C GLU A 55 23.27 -9.68 -2.80
N GLY A 56 22.13 -10.36 -2.69
CA GLY A 56 21.41 -10.56 -1.43
C GLY A 56 20.72 -9.31 -0.87
N VAL A 57 20.99 -8.12 -1.42
CA VAL A 57 20.50 -6.83 -0.91
C VAL A 57 19.87 -5.98 -2.02
N CYS A 58 18.78 -5.29 -1.70
CA CYS A 58 18.19 -4.27 -2.55
C CYS A 58 17.95 -2.99 -1.73
N VAL A 59 18.33 -1.84 -2.29
CA VAL A 59 18.02 -0.52 -1.71
C VAL A 59 17.05 0.20 -2.63
N ILE A 60 15.92 0.62 -2.08
CA ILE A 60 14.89 1.39 -2.77
C ILE A 60 14.82 2.76 -2.12
N THR A 61 14.88 3.84 -2.90
CA THR A 61 14.72 5.22 -2.40
C THR A 61 13.64 5.97 -3.16
N PHE A 62 12.88 6.81 -2.47
CA PHE A 62 11.91 7.76 -3.04
C PHE A 62 12.22 9.16 -2.53
N HIS A 63 12.46 10.11 -3.43
CA HIS A 63 12.88 11.45 -3.08
C HIS A 63 11.71 12.42 -3.18
N ASN A 64 11.31 13.00 -2.05
CA ASN A 64 10.17 13.90 -1.97
C ASN A 64 10.57 15.36 -2.32
N LYS A 65 9.57 16.24 -2.51
CA LYS A 65 9.72 17.65 -2.89
C LYS A 65 10.64 18.46 -1.98
N ASP A 66 10.64 18.17 -0.67
CA ASP A 66 11.49 18.87 0.31
C ASP A 66 12.88 18.24 0.46
N GLY A 67 13.26 17.36 -0.47
CA GLY A 67 14.51 16.58 -0.43
C GLY A 67 14.49 15.41 0.56
N ARG A 68 13.42 15.21 1.33
CA ARG A 68 13.28 14.03 2.21
C ARG A 68 13.39 12.75 1.40
N VAL A 69 14.18 11.80 1.91
CA VAL A 69 14.44 10.52 1.25
C VAL A 69 13.76 9.43 2.04
N PHE A 70 12.73 8.80 1.48
CA PHE A 70 12.18 7.55 2.00
C PHE A 70 13.01 6.41 1.45
N TRP A 71 13.36 5.45 2.28
CA TRP A 71 14.21 4.35 1.83
C TRP A 71 13.86 3.03 2.50
N PHE A 72 14.14 1.95 1.77
CA PHE A 72 13.96 0.56 2.18
C PHE A 72 15.22 -0.20 1.79
N ILE A 73 15.80 -0.92 2.72
CA ILE A 73 16.95 -1.81 2.52
C ILE A 73 16.46 -3.21 2.84
N ILE A 74 16.31 -4.01 1.79
CA ILE A 74 15.76 -5.36 1.86
C ILE A 74 16.91 -6.33 1.68
N GLU A 75 17.08 -7.24 2.63
CA GLU A 75 18.12 -8.27 2.59
C GLU A 75 17.52 -9.66 2.72
N LYS A 76 18.05 -10.61 1.95
CA LYS A 76 17.70 -12.02 2.08
C LYS A 76 18.32 -12.60 3.35
N LEU A 77 17.49 -13.24 4.17
CA LEU A 77 17.93 -13.94 5.37
C LEU A 77 18.65 -15.25 5.00
N PRO A 78 19.65 -15.69 5.80
CA PRO A 78 20.39 -16.93 5.56
C PRO A 78 19.51 -18.18 5.71
N LYS A 79 18.38 -18.05 6.41
CA LYS A 79 17.44 -19.14 6.67
C LYS A 79 16.01 -18.66 6.44
N LYS A 80 15.19 -19.55 5.89
CA LYS A 80 13.73 -19.41 5.82
C LYS A 80 13.09 -19.74 7.16
N TYR A 81 12.21 -18.87 7.63
CA TYR A 81 11.37 -19.09 8.79
C TYR A 81 9.93 -19.35 8.36
N THR A 82 9.22 -20.17 9.12
CA THR A 82 7.81 -20.48 8.91
C THR A 82 7.05 -20.18 10.19
N TYR A 83 5.89 -19.53 10.06
CA TYR A 83 4.98 -19.27 11.18
C TYR A 83 4.81 -20.53 12.07
N PRO A 84 4.76 -20.39 13.41
CA PRO A 84 4.75 -19.15 14.19
C PRO A 84 6.13 -18.52 14.43
N ILE A 85 7.19 -19.08 13.86
CA ILE A 85 8.54 -18.61 14.08
C ILE A 85 8.81 -17.44 13.11
N SER A 86 8.95 -16.23 13.66
CA SER A 86 9.29 -15.02 12.91
C SER A 86 10.35 -14.24 13.70
N PRO A 87 11.49 -13.87 13.10
CA PRO A 87 12.51 -13.10 13.81
C PRO A 87 11.96 -11.72 14.18
N ARG A 88 12.32 -11.24 15.37
CA ARG A 88 12.04 -9.88 15.83
C ARG A 88 13.35 -9.10 15.87
N PHE A 89 13.29 -7.84 15.49
CA PHE A 89 14.46 -6.98 15.39
C PHE A 89 14.31 -5.78 16.30
N THR A 90 15.41 -5.40 16.92
CA THR A 90 15.55 -4.24 17.79
C THR A 90 16.13 -3.06 17.01
N PRO A 91 16.08 -1.83 17.56
CA PRO A 91 16.79 -0.69 16.98
C PRO A 91 18.31 -0.91 16.86
N GLN A 92 18.90 -1.73 17.75
CA GLN A 92 20.31 -2.08 17.68
C GLN A 92 20.61 -2.98 16.48
N ASP A 93 19.76 -3.97 16.22
CA ASP A 93 19.88 -4.83 15.03
C ASP A 93 19.83 -4.00 13.73
N ALA A 94 18.95 -2.99 13.68
CA ALA A 94 18.88 -2.07 12.55
C ALA A 94 20.18 -1.27 12.35
N SER A 95 20.85 -0.90 13.45
CA SER A 95 22.14 -0.19 13.41
C SER A 95 23.28 -1.07 12.93
N GLU A 96 23.35 -2.31 13.41
CA GLU A 96 24.36 -3.27 12.97
C GLU A 96 24.17 -3.65 11.51
N PHE A 97 22.91 -3.85 11.10
CA PHE A 97 22.52 -4.11 9.73
C PHE A 97 22.98 -2.98 8.78
N CYS A 98 22.65 -1.74 9.10
CA CYS A 98 23.05 -0.60 8.27
C CYS A 98 24.55 -0.31 8.34
N GLY A 99 25.20 -0.60 9.47
CA GLY A 99 26.65 -0.50 9.62
C GLY A 99 27.39 -1.46 8.70
N ARG A 100 26.96 -2.73 8.63
CA ARG A 100 27.52 -3.74 7.72
C ARG A 100 27.36 -3.37 6.26
N LEU A 101 26.27 -2.69 5.91
CA LEU A 101 25.98 -2.28 4.54
C LEU A 101 26.44 -0.85 4.22
N ALA A 102 27.17 -0.17 5.11
CA ALA A 102 27.43 1.27 5.01
C ALA A 102 28.09 1.70 3.68
N ASP A 103 28.94 0.86 3.11
CA ASP A 103 29.67 1.12 1.86
C ASP A 103 28.92 0.67 0.60
N VAL A 104 27.72 0.07 0.75
CA VAL A 104 26.88 -0.31 -0.40
C VAL A 104 26.40 0.94 -1.11
N HIS A 105 26.77 1.07 -2.39
CA HIS A 105 26.33 2.15 -3.25
C HIS A 105 24.83 2.05 -3.59
N VAL A 106 24.15 3.18 -3.44
CA VAL A 106 22.74 3.36 -3.81
C VAL A 106 22.67 4.02 -5.18
N PHE A 107 23.32 5.17 -5.35
CA PHE A 107 23.35 5.92 -6.61
C PHE A 107 24.56 6.84 -6.65
N ASN A 108 25.39 6.75 -7.69
CA ASN A 108 26.67 7.46 -7.79
C ASN A 108 27.48 7.31 -6.48
N ASP A 109 27.86 8.41 -5.84
CA ASP A 109 28.63 8.43 -4.59
C ASP A 109 27.76 8.27 -3.32
N VAL A 110 26.43 8.19 -3.47
CA VAL A 110 25.52 8.00 -2.34
C VAL A 110 25.50 6.53 -1.93
N THR A 111 25.74 6.29 -0.64
CA THR A 111 25.77 4.95 -0.03
C THR A 111 24.70 4.77 1.03
N VAL A 112 24.47 3.53 1.48
CA VAL A 112 23.63 3.23 2.64
C VAL A 112 24.10 3.98 3.89
N GLY A 113 25.41 4.16 4.08
CA GLY A 113 25.96 4.96 5.16
C GLY A 113 25.47 6.41 5.15
N HIS A 114 25.26 6.99 3.96
CA HIS A 114 24.66 8.32 3.83
C HIS A 114 23.18 8.33 4.24
N LEU A 115 22.41 7.31 3.83
CA LEU A 115 21.02 7.14 4.25
C LEU A 115 20.94 7.06 5.78
N TRP A 116 21.75 6.18 6.38
CA TRP A 116 21.77 5.94 7.82
C TRP A 116 22.20 7.17 8.62
N ARG A 117 23.27 7.87 8.23
CA ARG A 117 23.73 9.08 8.93
C ARG A 117 22.69 10.20 8.95
N ASN A 118 21.89 10.31 7.89
CA ASN A 118 20.87 11.36 7.74
C ASN A 118 19.47 10.93 8.18
N ARG A 119 19.32 9.73 8.78
CA ARG A 119 17.99 9.20 9.15
C ARG A 119 17.34 10.05 10.25
N THR A 120 16.05 10.32 10.08
CA THR A 120 15.18 10.94 11.08
C THR A 120 14.30 9.90 11.77
N VAL A 121 13.93 8.84 11.05
CA VAL A 121 13.12 7.72 11.55
C VAL A 121 13.65 6.43 10.94
N VAL A 122 13.65 5.35 11.73
CA VAL A 122 14.03 4.02 11.24
C VAL A 122 13.27 2.92 11.98
N SER A 123 12.98 1.84 11.27
CA SER A 123 12.47 0.59 11.83
C SER A 123 12.99 -0.59 11.02
N MET A 124 13.00 -1.78 11.63
CA MET A 124 13.45 -3.02 11.01
C MET A 124 12.43 -4.13 11.26
N ASN A 125 11.98 -4.78 10.19
CA ASN A 125 10.94 -5.78 10.24
C ASN A 125 11.27 -7.02 9.42
N ALA A 126 10.84 -8.18 9.92
CA ALA A 126 10.74 -9.39 9.13
C ALA A 126 9.69 -9.21 8.03
N LEU A 127 10.02 -9.57 6.80
CA LEU A 127 9.09 -9.54 5.68
C LEU A 127 8.42 -10.90 5.52
N GLU A 128 7.22 -10.99 6.09
CA GLU A 128 6.34 -12.14 5.93
C GLU A 128 5.72 -12.19 4.53
N GLU A 129 5.72 -13.38 3.94
CA GLU A 129 5.18 -13.70 2.63
C GLU A 129 4.17 -14.84 2.76
N GLY A 130 2.98 -14.68 2.19
CA GLY A 130 1.98 -15.75 2.13
C GLY A 130 0.60 -15.26 1.69
N LEU A 131 -0.24 -16.21 1.29
CA LEU A 131 -1.64 -15.99 0.93
C LEU A 131 -2.46 -17.12 1.54
N LEU A 132 -3.37 -16.77 2.43
CA LEU A 132 -4.29 -17.70 3.07
C LEU A 132 -5.47 -18.03 2.13
N SER A 133 -5.98 -19.25 2.22
CA SER A 133 -7.15 -19.71 1.46
C SER A 133 -8.48 -19.43 2.15
N THR A 134 -8.48 -19.19 3.46
CA THR A 134 -9.70 -18.85 4.23
C THR A 134 -9.64 -17.42 4.73
N TRP A 135 -10.55 -16.55 4.25
CA TRP A 135 -10.58 -15.13 4.63
C TRP A 135 -11.71 -14.77 5.58
N SER A 136 -12.61 -15.69 5.90
CA SER A 136 -13.75 -15.41 6.76
C SER A 136 -14.19 -16.63 7.56
N PHE A 137 -14.85 -16.34 8.69
CA PHE A 137 -15.51 -17.30 9.53
C PHE A 137 -16.67 -16.62 10.24
N GLU A 138 -17.87 -17.20 10.07
CA GLU A 138 -19.11 -16.65 10.60
C GLU A 138 -19.38 -15.19 10.21
N ARG A 139 -19.25 -14.25 11.15
CA ARG A 139 -19.46 -12.81 10.95
C ARG A 139 -18.15 -12.02 10.90
N MET A 140 -17.02 -12.71 10.89
CA MET A 140 -15.68 -12.12 10.86
C MET A 140 -15.06 -12.33 9.47
N VAL A 141 -14.41 -11.28 8.97
CA VAL A 141 -13.69 -11.28 7.69
C VAL A 141 -12.33 -10.60 7.88
N LEU A 142 -11.33 -11.14 7.21
CA LEU A 142 -9.95 -10.68 7.19
C LEU A 142 -9.66 -10.08 5.79
N LEU A 143 -8.77 -9.08 5.75
CA LEU A 143 -8.34 -8.40 4.52
C LEU A 143 -6.91 -7.83 4.67
N GLY A 144 -6.29 -7.44 3.56
CA GLY A 144 -4.92 -6.93 3.57
C GLY A 144 -3.91 -7.93 4.11
N ASP A 145 -2.91 -7.43 4.84
CA ASP A 145 -1.80 -8.20 5.40
C ASP A 145 -2.23 -9.37 6.31
N SER A 146 -3.46 -9.36 6.83
CA SER A 146 -4.00 -10.45 7.64
C SER A 146 -4.30 -11.74 6.86
N VAL A 147 -4.44 -11.65 5.53
CA VAL A 147 -4.71 -12.80 4.64
C VAL A 147 -3.74 -12.89 3.47
N HIS A 148 -3.14 -11.79 3.05
CA HIS A 148 -2.11 -11.78 2.01
C HIS A 148 -0.99 -10.83 2.39
N LYS A 149 0.16 -11.39 2.71
CA LYS A 149 1.35 -10.63 3.07
C LYS A 149 2.41 -10.81 2.01
N MET A 150 3.10 -9.74 1.69
CA MET A 150 4.05 -9.70 0.59
C MET A 150 5.16 -8.68 0.85
N THR A 151 6.28 -8.86 0.17
CA THR A 151 7.40 -7.93 0.24
C THR A 151 7.08 -6.56 -0.39
N PRO A 152 7.70 -5.46 0.08
CA PRO A 152 7.36 -4.12 -0.38
C PRO A 152 7.95 -3.76 -1.76
N ASN A 153 8.70 -4.67 -2.40
CA ASN A 153 9.46 -4.42 -3.63
C ASN A 153 8.67 -3.83 -4.80
N ILE A 154 7.36 -4.07 -4.86
CA ILE A 154 6.46 -3.53 -5.90
C ILE A 154 5.47 -2.49 -5.36
N GLY A 155 5.57 -2.14 -4.07
CA GLY A 155 4.70 -1.18 -3.41
C GLY A 155 3.22 -1.55 -3.40
N GLN A 156 2.86 -2.85 -3.51
CA GLN A 156 1.45 -3.25 -3.69
C GLN A 156 0.75 -3.74 -2.43
N GLY A 157 1.42 -3.96 -1.30
CA GLY A 157 0.75 -4.45 -0.07
C GLY A 157 -0.40 -3.55 0.36
N ALA A 158 -0.10 -2.30 0.73
CA ALA A 158 -1.11 -1.33 1.15
C ALA A 158 -2.15 -1.03 0.05
N ASN A 159 -1.73 -0.92 -1.21
CA ASN A 159 -2.65 -0.71 -2.34
C ASN A 159 -3.65 -1.86 -2.47
N THR A 160 -3.20 -3.11 -2.29
CA THR A 160 -4.07 -4.29 -2.34
C THR A 160 -5.04 -4.31 -1.17
N ALA A 161 -4.60 -3.94 0.03
CA ALA A 161 -5.46 -3.80 1.21
C ALA A 161 -6.54 -2.71 1.03
N ILE A 162 -6.20 -1.57 0.42
CA ILE A 162 -7.17 -0.51 0.09
C ILE A 162 -8.21 -1.02 -0.90
N GLU A 163 -7.78 -1.75 -1.94
CA GLU A 163 -8.71 -2.35 -2.90
C GLU A 163 -9.63 -3.39 -2.25
N ASP A 164 -9.13 -4.18 -1.28
CA ASP A 164 -9.95 -5.11 -0.53
C ASP A 164 -11.03 -4.38 0.28
N ALA A 165 -10.65 -3.33 1.00
CA ALA A 165 -11.58 -2.51 1.76
C ALA A 165 -12.66 -1.91 0.85
N ALA A 166 -12.28 -1.41 -0.33
CA ALA A 166 -13.21 -0.87 -1.31
C ALA A 166 -14.21 -1.93 -1.85
N ALA A 167 -13.71 -3.14 -2.17
CA ALA A 167 -14.54 -4.24 -2.63
C ALA A 167 -15.51 -4.71 -1.53
N LEU A 168 -15.01 -4.92 -0.31
CA LEU A 168 -15.82 -5.34 0.82
C LEU A 168 -16.89 -4.30 1.16
N ALA A 169 -16.52 -3.01 1.23
CA ALA A 169 -17.48 -1.93 1.50
C ALA A 169 -18.59 -1.86 0.43
N SER A 170 -18.25 -2.07 -0.84
CA SER A 170 -19.23 -2.06 -1.93
C SER A 170 -20.22 -3.22 -1.80
N LEU A 171 -19.73 -4.42 -1.48
CA LEU A 171 -20.58 -5.59 -1.25
C LEU A 171 -21.48 -5.44 -0.02
N ILE A 172 -20.95 -4.88 1.08
CA ILE A 172 -21.74 -4.57 2.28
C ILE A 172 -22.84 -3.57 1.93
N HIS A 173 -22.51 -2.50 1.20
CA HIS A 173 -23.49 -1.50 0.79
C HIS A 173 -24.61 -2.11 -0.07
N GLN A 174 -24.28 -2.98 -1.04
CA GLN A 174 -25.28 -3.68 -1.85
C GLN A 174 -26.22 -4.55 -1.01
N MET A 175 -25.71 -5.20 0.03
CA MET A 175 -26.52 -6.05 0.91
C MET A 175 -27.48 -5.22 1.78
N ILE A 176 -27.04 -4.08 2.31
CA ILE A 176 -27.85 -3.24 3.21
C ILE A 176 -28.77 -2.25 2.48
N ASN A 177 -28.55 -1.97 1.20
CA ASN A 177 -29.36 -1.03 0.43
C ASN A 177 -30.09 -1.80 -0.69
N PRO A 178 -31.00 -2.72 -0.31
CA PRO A 178 -32.39 -2.37 0.07
C PRO A 178 -32.94 -3.03 1.37
N MET A 179 -32.10 -3.66 2.20
CA MET A 179 -32.54 -4.37 3.43
C MET A 179 -32.38 -3.52 4.70
N THR A 180 -33.26 -3.67 5.70
CA THR A 180 -32.97 -3.15 7.05
C THR A 180 -31.77 -3.93 7.64
N PRO A 181 -30.68 -3.27 8.09
CA PRO A 181 -29.43 -3.94 8.51
C PRO A 181 -29.58 -5.03 9.58
N GLN A 182 -30.66 -5.00 10.37
CA GLN A 182 -30.90 -5.90 11.49
C GLN A 182 -31.19 -7.36 11.06
N ASN A 183 -31.46 -7.63 9.79
CA ASN A 183 -31.92 -8.95 9.32
C ASN A 183 -30.92 -9.74 8.47
N ALA A 184 -29.64 -9.33 8.39
CA ALA A 184 -28.65 -10.10 7.65
C ALA A 184 -28.38 -11.47 8.33
N SER A 185 -28.91 -12.54 7.73
CA SER A 185 -28.71 -13.91 8.20
C SER A 185 -27.23 -14.31 8.13
N LYS A 186 -26.80 -15.26 8.96
CA LYS A 186 -25.43 -15.81 8.91
C LYS A 186 -25.09 -16.34 7.51
N ALA A 187 -26.07 -16.92 6.81
CA ALA A 187 -25.92 -17.39 5.44
C ALA A 187 -25.67 -16.23 4.46
N ALA A 188 -26.45 -15.14 4.54
CA ALA A 188 -26.28 -13.98 3.65
C ALA A 188 -24.88 -13.35 3.82
N ILE A 189 -24.40 -13.23 5.05
CA ILE A 189 -23.04 -12.73 5.34
C ILE A 189 -21.96 -13.69 4.80
N GLY A 190 -22.14 -15.00 5.00
CA GLY A 190 -21.23 -16.00 4.43
C GLY A 190 -21.14 -15.92 2.90
N HIS A 191 -22.28 -15.74 2.22
CA HIS A 191 -22.31 -15.54 0.77
C HIS A 191 -21.61 -14.25 0.34
N LEU A 192 -21.78 -13.16 1.09
CA LEU A 192 -21.09 -11.90 0.83
C LEU A 192 -19.57 -12.08 0.95
N PHE A 193 -19.09 -12.73 2.01
CA PHE A 193 -17.66 -12.96 2.21
C PHE A 193 -17.06 -13.90 1.17
N GLN A 194 -17.79 -14.93 0.72
CA GLN A 194 -17.35 -15.78 -0.38
C GLN A 194 -17.22 -14.97 -1.67
N LYS A 195 -18.22 -14.14 -2.00
CA LYS A 195 -18.18 -13.25 -3.17
C LYS A 195 -17.02 -12.26 -3.10
N PHE A 196 -16.73 -11.71 -1.92
CA PHE A 196 -15.57 -10.86 -1.68
C PHE A 196 -14.26 -11.58 -1.98
N GLN A 197 -14.08 -12.79 -1.43
CA GLN A 197 -12.89 -13.59 -1.66
C GLN A 197 -12.74 -13.95 -3.15
N ASP A 198 -13.80 -14.42 -3.81
CA ASP A 198 -13.77 -14.80 -5.23
C ASP A 198 -13.39 -13.62 -6.14
N LEU A 199 -13.93 -12.43 -5.83
CA LEU A 199 -13.67 -11.20 -6.56
C LEU A 199 -12.20 -10.72 -6.44
N ARG A 200 -11.57 -10.99 -5.29
CA ARG A 200 -10.22 -10.50 -4.97
C ARG A 200 -9.11 -11.53 -5.25
N MET A 201 -9.40 -12.82 -5.04
CA MET A 201 -8.40 -13.90 -4.98
C MET A 201 -7.46 -13.92 -6.19
N SER A 202 -8.00 -13.92 -7.40
CA SER A 202 -7.18 -13.97 -8.64
C SER A 202 -6.17 -12.82 -8.72
N ARG A 203 -6.61 -11.60 -8.39
CA ARG A 203 -5.78 -10.40 -8.42
C ARG A 203 -4.74 -10.41 -7.31
N VAL A 204 -5.14 -10.75 -6.07
CA VAL A 204 -4.25 -10.84 -4.92
C VAL A 204 -3.17 -11.88 -5.15
N GLN A 205 -3.53 -13.10 -5.59
CA GLN A 205 -2.58 -14.16 -5.91
C GLN A 205 -1.56 -13.72 -6.95
N SER A 206 -2.03 -13.05 -8.01
CA SER A 206 -1.15 -12.52 -9.05
C SER A 206 -0.19 -11.45 -8.51
N THR A 207 -0.63 -10.59 -7.58
CA THR A 207 0.19 -9.56 -6.96
C THR A 207 1.20 -10.15 -5.98
N VAL A 208 0.81 -11.09 -5.13
CA VAL A 208 1.71 -11.82 -4.22
C VAL A 208 2.81 -12.53 -5.00
N GLN A 209 2.46 -13.24 -6.09
CA GLN A 209 3.45 -13.90 -6.96
C GLN A 209 4.44 -12.92 -7.58
N ARG A 210 3.98 -11.73 -8.01
CA ARG A 210 4.85 -10.68 -8.54
C ARG A 210 5.77 -10.09 -7.48
N ALA A 211 5.26 -9.84 -6.27
CA ALA A 211 6.07 -9.35 -5.16
C ALA A 211 7.15 -10.37 -4.77
N HIS A 212 6.75 -11.65 -4.67
CA HIS A 212 7.66 -12.77 -4.42
C HIS A 212 8.77 -12.86 -5.48
N PHE A 213 8.42 -12.75 -6.77
CA PHE A 213 9.41 -12.68 -7.84
C PHE A 213 10.29 -11.43 -7.75
N GLY A 214 9.68 -10.27 -7.52
CA GLY A 214 10.36 -8.97 -7.43
C GLY A 214 11.40 -8.92 -6.33
N ALA A 215 11.10 -9.44 -5.13
CA ALA A 215 12.07 -9.54 -4.04
C ALA A 215 13.33 -10.30 -4.46
N ARG A 216 13.15 -11.52 -4.99
CA ARG A 216 14.25 -12.41 -5.40
C ARG A 216 15.01 -11.86 -6.61
N PHE A 217 14.32 -11.14 -7.50
CA PHE A 217 14.94 -10.50 -8.65
C PHE A 217 15.79 -9.30 -8.24
N HIS A 218 15.27 -8.43 -7.37
CA HIS A 218 15.95 -7.22 -6.89
C HIS A 218 17.17 -7.53 -6.02
N THR A 219 17.16 -8.64 -5.28
CA THR A 219 18.29 -9.11 -4.48
C THR A 219 19.21 -10.07 -5.24
N ARG A 220 18.98 -10.29 -6.54
CA ARG A 220 19.82 -11.14 -7.40
C ARG A 220 20.05 -12.53 -6.81
N ASP A 221 18.97 -13.13 -6.31
CA ASP A 221 18.99 -14.31 -5.45
C ASP A 221 19.60 -15.58 -6.08
N ASP A 222 19.72 -15.61 -7.40
CA ASP A 222 20.49 -16.63 -8.11
C ASP A 222 21.23 -16.04 -9.30
N HIS A 223 22.22 -16.78 -9.80
CA HIS A 223 23.06 -16.34 -10.92
C HIS A 223 22.25 -16.02 -12.19
N LEU A 224 21.12 -16.70 -12.42
CA LEU A 224 20.26 -16.43 -13.56
C LEU A 224 19.56 -15.08 -13.41
N LYS A 225 18.97 -14.79 -12.25
CA LYS A 225 18.35 -13.50 -11.92
C LYS A 225 19.38 -12.38 -11.95
N ALA A 226 20.61 -12.63 -11.49
CA ALA A 226 21.72 -11.68 -11.60
C ALA A 226 22.06 -11.36 -13.07
N LEU A 227 22.17 -12.38 -13.92
CA LEU A 227 22.46 -12.23 -15.36
C LEU A 227 21.32 -11.50 -16.08
N VAL A 228 20.08 -11.95 -15.89
CA VAL A 228 18.88 -11.34 -16.49
C VAL A 228 18.71 -9.89 -16.02
N GLY A 229 18.88 -9.64 -14.72
CA GLY A 229 18.80 -8.30 -14.13
C GLY A 229 19.83 -7.34 -14.69
N ARG A 230 21.07 -7.80 -14.89
CA ARG A 230 22.16 -6.97 -15.40
C ARG A 230 22.06 -6.70 -16.90
N TYR A 231 21.67 -7.69 -17.71
CA TYR A 231 21.85 -7.62 -19.16
C TYR A 231 20.55 -7.62 -19.97
N ILE A 232 19.42 -8.05 -19.40
CA ILE A 232 18.14 -8.15 -20.13
C ILE A 232 17.14 -7.11 -19.63
N PHE A 233 17.06 -6.92 -18.30
CA PHE A 233 16.09 -6.03 -17.67
C PHE A 233 16.08 -4.59 -18.20
N PRO A 234 17.24 -3.94 -18.47
CA PRO A 234 17.26 -2.58 -19.02
C PRO A 234 16.55 -2.46 -20.37
N TYR A 235 16.49 -3.53 -21.16
CA TYR A 235 15.91 -3.52 -22.50
C TYR A 235 14.41 -3.88 -22.52
N VAL A 236 13.87 -4.43 -21.42
CA VAL A 236 12.45 -4.83 -21.33
C VAL A 236 11.59 -3.85 -20.51
N GLY A 237 12.13 -2.67 -20.14
CA GLY A 237 11.45 -1.68 -19.30
C GLY A 237 10.06 -1.28 -19.80
N ASN A 238 9.89 -1.08 -21.11
CA ASN A 238 8.58 -0.74 -21.70
C ASN A 238 7.54 -1.85 -21.52
N LEU A 239 7.95 -3.11 -21.62
CA LEU A 239 7.05 -4.26 -21.40
C LEU A 239 6.67 -4.38 -19.93
N VAL A 240 7.61 -4.13 -19.02
CA VAL A 240 7.37 -4.11 -17.58
C VAL A 240 6.38 -2.98 -17.25
N MET A 241 6.59 -1.78 -17.79
CA MET A 241 5.71 -0.63 -17.58
C MET A 241 4.29 -0.91 -18.10
N ALA A 242 4.15 -1.38 -19.34
CA ALA A 242 2.84 -1.71 -19.92
C ALA A 242 2.08 -2.77 -19.10
N ARG A 243 2.79 -3.81 -18.61
CA ARG A 243 2.19 -4.83 -17.73
C ARG A 243 1.78 -4.24 -16.38
N THR A 244 2.62 -3.41 -15.77
CA THR A 244 2.33 -2.75 -14.48
C THR A 244 1.11 -1.83 -14.59
N VAL A 245 1.01 -1.02 -15.65
CA VAL A 245 -0.16 -0.16 -15.90
C VAL A 245 -1.44 -0.98 -16.03
N LYS A 246 -1.42 -2.06 -16.83
CA LYS A 246 -2.58 -2.95 -16.99
C LYS A 246 -3.02 -3.57 -15.66
N VAL A 247 -2.06 -3.97 -14.82
CA VAL A 247 -2.34 -4.49 -13.48
C VAL A 247 -2.97 -3.40 -12.62
N ILE A 248 -2.35 -2.23 -12.48
CA ILE A 248 -2.85 -1.15 -11.62
C ILE A 248 -4.25 -0.67 -12.06
N GLY A 249 -4.48 -0.55 -13.37
CA GLY A 249 -5.77 -0.09 -13.92
C GLY A 249 -6.98 -0.95 -13.55
N GLY A 250 -6.77 -2.24 -13.21
CA GLY A 250 -7.83 -3.14 -12.75
C GLY A 250 -8.17 -3.06 -11.26
N GLY A 251 -7.73 -2.01 -10.56
CA GLY A 251 -7.98 -1.84 -9.12
C GLY A 251 -9.45 -1.67 -8.79
N HIS A 252 -9.88 -2.22 -7.64
CA HIS A 252 -11.26 -2.08 -7.18
C HIS A 252 -11.55 -0.65 -6.72
N LYS A 253 -12.71 -0.14 -7.12
CA LYS A 253 -13.25 1.15 -6.70
C LYS A 253 -14.40 0.94 -5.73
N ILE A 254 -14.70 1.96 -4.94
CA ILE A 254 -15.91 2.01 -4.12
C ILE A 254 -17.08 2.29 -5.07
N GLU A 255 -17.97 1.32 -5.28
CA GLU A 255 -19.00 1.40 -6.33
C GLU A 255 -20.10 2.42 -6.06
N PHE A 256 -20.44 2.63 -4.78
CA PHE A 256 -21.49 3.56 -4.38
C PHE A 256 -21.00 5.02 -4.25
N LEU A 257 -19.72 5.27 -4.52
CA LEU A 257 -19.16 6.62 -4.59
C LEU A 257 -18.88 7.01 -6.04
N PRO A 258 -19.07 8.29 -6.42
CA PRO A 258 -18.71 8.76 -7.74
C PRO A 258 -17.19 8.61 -7.95
N PRO A 259 -16.74 8.26 -9.17
CA PRO A 259 -15.32 8.17 -9.45
C PRO A 259 -14.65 9.54 -9.25
N PRO A 260 -13.37 9.58 -8.80
CA PRO A 260 -12.62 10.82 -8.72
C PRO A 260 -12.56 11.52 -10.09
N LYS A 261 -12.63 12.85 -10.13
CA LYS A 261 -12.53 13.61 -11.40
C LYS A 261 -11.19 13.37 -12.14
N ARG A 262 -10.12 12.98 -11.45
CA ARG A 262 -8.86 12.59 -12.11
C ARG A 262 -8.95 11.24 -12.83
N SER A 263 -9.95 10.43 -12.49
CA SER A 263 -10.21 9.11 -13.07
C SER A 263 -11.11 9.19 -14.31
N MET A 264 -11.45 10.40 -14.79
CA MET A 264 -12.00 10.62 -16.14
C MET A 264 -11.13 9.89 -17.16
N PRO A 265 -11.73 9.31 -18.22
CA PRO A 265 -11.13 8.18 -18.90
C PRO A 265 -9.68 8.48 -19.22
N TRP A 266 -8.80 7.58 -18.77
CA TRP A 266 -7.45 7.47 -19.32
C TRP A 266 -7.66 6.99 -20.76
N THR A 267 -8.23 7.86 -21.60
CA THR A 267 -8.22 7.70 -23.05
C THR A 267 -6.78 7.47 -23.39
N ALA A 268 -6.53 6.47 -24.23
CA ALA A 268 -5.22 6.10 -24.76
C ALA A 268 -4.62 7.23 -25.64
N GLN A 269 -4.58 8.45 -25.13
CA GLN A 269 -4.25 9.71 -25.80
C GLN A 269 -2.99 10.33 -25.20
N THR A 270 -2.30 9.67 -24.27
CA THR A 270 -0.85 9.88 -24.14
C THR A 270 -0.18 9.04 -25.20
N ASP A 271 -0.06 9.63 -26.38
CA ASP A 271 0.96 9.26 -27.34
C ASP A 271 2.33 9.32 -26.63
N HIS A 272 2.81 8.17 -26.15
CA HIS A 272 4.12 8.04 -25.52
C HIS A 272 5.27 8.23 -26.54
N SER A 273 4.98 8.58 -27.81
CA SER A 273 6.02 8.95 -28.79
C SER A 273 6.80 10.21 -28.40
N GLN A 274 6.25 11.08 -27.53
CA GLN A 274 6.95 12.30 -27.12
C GLN A 274 7.92 12.11 -25.94
N HIS A 275 7.78 11.05 -25.13
CA HIS A 275 8.81 10.69 -24.15
C HIS A 275 9.83 9.75 -24.79
N LYS A 276 10.62 10.30 -25.71
CA LYS A 276 11.83 9.65 -26.25
C LYS A 276 12.87 9.49 -25.12
N MET A 277 12.75 8.46 -24.31
CA MET A 277 13.94 7.90 -23.67
C MET A 277 14.85 7.37 -24.79
N HIS A 278 16.04 7.94 -24.90
CA HIS A 278 17.05 7.59 -25.88
C HIS A 278 17.55 6.16 -25.59
N GLY A 279 16.86 5.17 -26.15
CA GLY A 279 17.26 3.77 -26.22
C GLY A 279 16.86 3.23 -27.57
N SER A 280 17.77 3.40 -28.53
CA SER A 280 17.84 2.85 -29.90
C SER A 280 16.65 2.03 -30.41
N LYS A 281 16.05 2.51 -31.52
CA LYS A 281 15.34 1.71 -32.53
C LYS A 281 16.03 0.35 -32.73
N VAL A 282 15.25 -0.70 -33.04
CA VAL A 282 15.59 -2.13 -33.31
C VAL A 282 14.92 -2.99 -32.22
N LEU A 283 13.92 -3.85 -32.44
CA LEU A 283 13.60 -4.69 -33.59
C LEU A 283 12.17 -5.30 -33.39
N TRP A 284 11.26 -5.08 -34.35
CA TRP A 284 9.97 -5.77 -34.60
C TRP A 284 8.77 -5.58 -33.63
N ALA A 285 7.61 -5.04 -34.00
CA ALA A 285 6.84 -5.20 -35.25
C ALA A 285 6.61 -6.66 -35.72
N TYR A 286 6.87 -7.71 -34.92
CA TYR A 286 6.78 -9.08 -35.45
C TYR A 286 5.41 -9.74 -35.35
N LEU A 287 4.54 -9.47 -34.38
CA LEU A 287 3.38 -10.35 -34.22
C LEU A 287 2.13 -9.62 -33.76
N SER A 288 1.54 -8.79 -34.63
CA SER A 288 0.09 -8.77 -34.94
C SER A 288 -0.29 -7.59 -35.87
N HIS A 289 -1.06 -7.94 -36.91
CA HIS A 289 -1.61 -7.16 -38.04
C HIS A 289 -2.74 -6.18 -37.56
N PRO A 290 -3.42 -5.40 -38.43
CA PRO A 290 -3.73 -3.99 -38.29
C PRO A 290 -5.26 -3.79 -38.12
N ASP A 291 -5.73 -2.56 -38.30
CA ASP A 291 -7.13 -2.14 -38.41
C ASP A 291 -7.81 -1.77 -37.08
N GLN A 292 -7.71 -0.49 -36.73
CA GLN A 292 -8.87 0.30 -36.31
C GLN A 292 -8.58 1.80 -36.49
N HIS A 293 -9.06 2.33 -37.62
CA HIS A 293 -9.20 3.77 -37.83
C HIS A 293 -10.31 4.32 -36.92
N TRP A 294 -10.01 5.36 -36.15
CA TRP A 294 -11.02 6.26 -35.59
C TRP A 294 -10.63 7.70 -35.94
N SER A 295 -11.53 8.35 -36.67
CA SER A 295 -11.45 9.74 -37.12
C SER A 295 -11.84 10.70 -35.99
N ASP A 296 -10.99 11.67 -35.69
CA ASP A 296 -11.29 12.79 -34.79
C ASP A 296 -11.70 14.03 -35.62
N ASP A 297 -12.95 14.53 -35.47
CA ASP A 297 -13.34 15.90 -35.88
C ASP A 297 -13.32 16.82 -34.64
N PRO A 298 -12.42 17.83 -34.59
CA PRO A 298 -12.26 18.72 -33.45
C PRO A 298 -12.96 20.07 -33.67
N ARG A 299 -14.28 20.18 -33.47
CA ARG A 299 -14.99 21.48 -33.52
C ARG A 299 -16.05 21.77 -32.44
N GLY A 300 -16.04 21.05 -31.31
CA GLY A 300 -17.16 21.14 -30.34
C GLY A 300 -17.04 22.03 -29.09
N THR A 301 -15.86 22.37 -28.56
CA THR A 301 -15.77 22.67 -27.10
C THR A 301 -15.19 24.03 -26.67
N ALA A 302 -15.20 25.05 -27.53
CA ALA A 302 -14.65 26.36 -27.17
C ALA A 302 -15.57 27.26 -26.31
N GLN A 303 -16.87 26.98 -26.17
CA GLN A 303 -17.82 27.97 -25.60
C GLN A 303 -18.21 27.82 -24.12
N LEU A 304 -17.70 26.84 -23.35
CA LEU A 304 -18.06 26.66 -21.93
C LEU A 304 -16.98 27.05 -20.90
N ARG A 305 -15.92 27.78 -21.31
CA ARG A 305 -14.74 27.98 -20.44
C ARG A 305 -14.75 29.20 -19.51
N SER A 306 -15.68 30.16 -19.61
CA SER A 306 -15.55 31.43 -18.86
C SER A 306 -16.34 31.54 -17.55
N GLN A 307 -17.31 30.68 -17.24
CA GLN A 307 -18.19 30.89 -16.07
C GLN A 307 -17.93 29.99 -14.83
N SER A 308 -17.01 29.02 -14.86
CA SER A 308 -16.84 28.07 -13.72
C SER A 308 -15.59 28.26 -12.85
N LEU A 309 -14.77 29.28 -13.08
CA LEU A 309 -13.44 29.41 -12.43
C LEU A 309 -13.50 29.83 -10.95
N GLY A 310 -14.51 30.60 -10.52
CA GLY A 310 -14.57 31.18 -9.17
C GLY A 310 -15.01 30.20 -8.07
N THR A 311 -16.02 29.38 -8.33
CA THR A 311 -16.59 28.43 -7.35
C THR A 311 -15.79 27.13 -7.23
N HIS A 312 -14.96 26.80 -8.22
CA HIS A 312 -14.19 25.56 -8.27
C HIS A 312 -12.94 25.55 -7.38
N ARG A 313 -12.33 26.71 -7.12
CA ARG A 313 -11.01 26.79 -6.47
C ARG A 313 -11.09 26.49 -4.97
N THR A 314 -12.11 27.02 -4.28
CA THR A 314 -12.35 26.77 -2.84
C THR A 314 -12.75 25.32 -2.57
N SER A 315 -13.56 24.71 -3.44
CA SER A 315 -13.98 23.32 -3.28
C SER A 315 -12.83 22.31 -3.50
N THR A 316 -11.83 22.66 -4.30
CA THR A 316 -10.69 21.75 -4.56
C THR A 316 -9.73 21.70 -3.37
N VAL A 317 -9.40 22.84 -2.77
CA VAL A 317 -8.48 22.92 -1.61
C VAL A 317 -9.06 22.17 -0.40
N GLY A 318 -10.35 22.40 -0.07
CA GLY A 318 -11.01 21.69 1.04
C GLY A 318 -11.04 20.17 0.86
N ARG A 319 -11.17 19.68 -0.38
CA ARG A 319 -11.17 18.23 -0.68
C ARG A 319 -9.79 17.60 -0.57
N THR A 320 -8.74 18.28 -1.03
CA THR A 320 -7.36 17.80 -0.88
C THR A 320 -7.00 17.72 0.60
N LEU A 321 -7.31 18.76 1.38
CA LEU A 321 -7.08 18.75 2.82
C LEU A 321 -7.81 17.59 3.53
N PHE A 322 -9.05 17.29 3.13
CA PHE A 322 -9.77 16.14 3.69
C PHE A 322 -9.05 14.81 3.47
N ILE A 323 -8.60 14.52 2.24
CA ILE A 323 -7.92 13.26 1.91
C ILE A 323 -6.62 13.13 2.69
N GLU A 324 -5.80 14.18 2.73
CA GLU A 324 -4.54 14.18 3.48
C GLU A 324 -4.78 13.95 4.98
N LEU A 325 -5.80 14.60 5.56
CA LEU A 325 -6.14 14.41 6.97
C LEU A 325 -6.62 12.99 7.28
N VAL A 326 -7.37 12.35 6.36
CA VAL A 326 -7.80 10.95 6.51
C VAL A 326 -6.61 10.00 6.41
N ILE A 327 -5.67 10.22 5.49
CA ILE A 327 -4.46 9.41 5.36
C ILE A 327 -3.62 9.52 6.64
N VAL A 328 -3.33 10.74 7.09
CA VAL A 328 -2.57 10.98 8.33
C VAL A 328 -3.27 10.37 9.54
N MET A 329 -4.61 10.41 9.58
CA MET A 329 -5.37 9.80 10.67
C MET A 329 -5.24 8.27 10.67
N ILE A 330 -5.32 7.63 9.49
CA ILE A 330 -5.12 6.18 9.36
C ILE A 330 -3.71 5.81 9.83
N ASP A 331 -2.69 6.54 9.37
CA ASP A 331 -1.30 6.32 9.77
C ASP A 331 -1.12 6.47 11.29
N VAL A 332 -1.79 7.44 11.93
CA VAL A 332 -1.76 7.63 13.39
C VAL A 332 -2.46 6.49 14.13
N VAL A 333 -3.56 5.95 13.60
CA VAL A 333 -4.24 4.79 14.19
C VAL A 333 -3.33 3.56 14.14
N TYR A 334 -2.66 3.33 13.02
CA TYR A 334 -1.66 2.25 12.89
C TYR A 334 -0.47 2.47 13.83
N ALA A 335 0.11 3.66 13.87
CA ALA A 335 1.21 3.98 14.77
C ALA A 335 0.84 3.79 16.26
N ARG A 336 -0.43 4.04 16.64
CA ARG A 336 -0.92 3.79 18.00
C ARG A 336 -0.99 2.29 18.32
N GLN A 337 -1.33 1.43 17.36
CA GLN A 337 -1.32 -0.02 17.57
C GLN A 337 0.10 -0.52 17.81
N ASP A 338 1.04 -0.11 16.95
CA ASP A 338 2.47 -0.46 17.08
C ASP A 338 3.05 0.04 18.42
N ILE A 339 2.73 1.27 18.83
CA ILE A 339 3.20 1.84 20.10
C ILE A 339 2.62 1.12 21.33
N GLY A 340 1.39 0.57 21.22
CA GLY A 340 0.83 -0.28 22.26
C GLY A 340 1.67 -1.55 22.47
N GLU A 341 2.17 -2.13 21.38
CA GLU A 341 3.08 -3.28 21.41
C GLU A 341 4.48 -2.88 21.91
N ASP A 342 5.03 -1.74 21.50
CA ASP A 342 6.35 -1.25 21.92
C ASP A 342 6.42 -0.92 23.41
N VAL A 343 5.35 -0.36 24.00
CA VAL A 343 5.27 -0.14 25.46
C VAL A 343 5.29 -1.47 26.22
N ASN A 344 4.61 -2.50 25.70
CA ASN A 344 4.65 -3.85 26.27
C ASN A 344 6.03 -4.48 26.11
N ALA A 345 6.75 -4.18 25.02
CA ALA A 345 8.12 -4.61 24.76
C ALA A 345 9.18 -3.84 25.56
N GLY A 346 8.81 -2.82 26.34
CA GLY A 346 9.70 -2.13 27.28
C GLY A 346 10.33 -0.83 26.78
N VAL A 347 9.93 -0.30 25.62
CA VAL A 347 10.43 0.98 25.08
C VAL A 347 9.66 2.14 25.71
N LYS A 348 9.87 2.43 27.00
CA LYS A 348 8.93 3.26 27.78
C LYS A 348 8.93 4.75 27.44
N ASP A 349 10.08 5.42 27.35
CA ASP A 349 10.10 6.88 27.37
C ASP A 349 9.62 7.54 26.06
N MET A 350 10.10 7.08 24.90
CA MET A 350 9.66 7.60 23.60
C MET A 350 8.23 7.16 23.25
N ALA A 351 7.86 5.92 23.58
CA ALA A 351 6.53 5.41 23.31
C ALA A 351 5.47 6.15 24.13
N VAL A 352 5.76 6.52 25.40
CA VAL A 352 4.83 7.27 26.25
C VAL A 352 4.61 8.70 25.75
N GLN A 353 5.66 9.42 25.34
CA GLN A 353 5.52 10.79 24.80
C GLN A 353 4.73 10.80 23.48
N SER A 354 5.01 9.82 22.60
CA SER A 354 4.26 9.63 21.36
C SER A 354 2.81 9.22 21.63
N ARG A 355 2.56 8.31 22.57
CA ARG A 355 1.22 7.85 22.97
C ARG A 355 0.33 8.98 23.47
N ASN A 356 0.86 9.89 24.29
CA ASN A 356 0.10 11.04 24.78
C ASN A 356 -0.31 11.99 23.63
N SER A 357 0.58 12.23 22.68
CA SER A 357 0.31 13.07 21.50
C SER A 357 -0.72 12.41 20.57
N MET A 358 -0.59 11.10 20.33
CA MET A 358 -1.49 10.31 19.48
C MET A 358 -2.87 10.05 20.09
N ARG A 359 -3.07 10.24 21.41
CA ARG A 359 -4.42 10.17 21.99
C ARG A 359 -5.31 11.31 21.50
N PHE A 360 -4.75 12.50 21.34
CA PHE A 360 -5.48 13.70 20.93
C PHE A 360 -5.48 13.90 19.41
N LEU A 361 -4.42 13.49 18.72
CA LEU A 361 -4.25 13.73 17.28
C LEU A 361 -5.43 13.22 16.41
N PRO A 362 -5.95 12.00 16.58
CA PRO A 362 -7.07 11.50 15.78
C PRO A 362 -8.35 12.31 15.97
N TYR A 363 -8.61 12.80 17.18
CA TYR A 363 -9.75 13.70 17.42
C TYR A 363 -9.56 15.02 16.66
N VAL A 364 -8.37 15.61 16.74
CA VAL A 364 -8.04 16.85 16.01
C VAL A 364 -8.13 16.64 14.49
N LEU A 365 -7.63 15.53 13.97
CA LEU A 365 -7.71 15.17 12.54
C LEU A 365 -9.15 14.88 12.09
N SER A 366 -9.95 14.24 12.94
CA SER A 366 -11.39 14.02 12.70
C SER A 366 -12.16 15.35 12.64
N TYR A 367 -11.89 16.27 13.56
CA TYR A 367 -12.48 17.61 13.52
C TYR A 367 -12.00 18.42 12.31
N GLY A 368 -10.69 18.43 12.03
CA GLY A 368 -10.12 19.13 10.87
C GLY A 368 -10.63 18.61 9.53
N SER A 369 -10.83 17.29 9.41
CA SER A 369 -11.38 16.67 8.21
C SER A 369 -12.86 17.02 8.02
N THR A 370 -13.62 17.09 9.12
CA THR A 370 -15.02 17.55 9.14
C THR A 370 -15.13 19.00 8.65
N GLU A 371 -14.31 19.91 9.18
CA GLU A 371 -14.29 21.33 8.75
C GLU A 371 -13.87 21.48 7.28
N SER A 372 -12.90 20.68 6.83
CA SER A 372 -12.44 20.68 5.43
C SER A 372 -13.55 20.25 4.45
N LEU A 373 -14.41 19.29 4.85
CA LEU A 373 -15.60 18.88 4.07
C LEU A 373 -16.68 19.97 4.04
N LEU A 374 -16.91 20.66 5.17
CA LEU A 374 -17.84 21.80 5.22
C LEU A 374 -17.37 22.93 4.29
N ALA A 375 -16.08 23.26 4.34
CA ALA A 375 -15.46 24.24 3.43
C ALA A 375 -15.53 23.82 1.94
N ALA A 376 -15.52 22.50 1.67
CA ALA A 376 -15.67 21.96 0.32
C ALA A 376 -17.12 22.00 -0.22
N GLY A 377 -18.10 22.42 0.59
CA GLY A 377 -19.50 22.59 0.21
C GLY A 377 -20.41 21.38 0.49
N TRP A 378 -19.95 20.40 1.28
CA TRP A 378 -20.74 19.22 1.63
C TRP A 378 -21.54 19.49 2.90
N ARG A 379 -22.88 19.55 2.79
CA ARG A 379 -23.79 19.88 3.92
C ARG A 379 -24.65 18.70 4.40
N GLN A 380 -24.36 17.47 3.99
CA GLN A 380 -25.16 16.31 4.41
C GLN A 380 -24.80 15.87 5.84
N VAL A 381 -25.50 16.46 6.82
CA VAL A 381 -25.38 16.23 8.27
C VAL A 381 -25.32 14.74 8.68
N TRP A 382 -25.95 13.83 7.92
CA TRP A 382 -25.90 12.39 8.24
C TRP A 382 -24.54 11.74 7.97
N VAL A 383 -23.81 12.17 6.93
CA VAL A 383 -22.46 11.63 6.61
C VAL A 383 -21.52 12.02 7.74
N PHE A 384 -21.68 13.24 8.27
CA PHE A 384 -20.95 13.73 9.43
C PHE A 384 -21.24 12.89 10.69
N ARG A 385 -22.52 12.60 10.99
CA ARG A 385 -22.86 11.72 12.13
C ARG A 385 -22.31 10.32 11.95
N LEU A 386 -22.41 9.73 10.76
CA LEU A 386 -21.91 8.37 10.48
C LEU A 386 -20.39 8.29 10.63
N LEU A 387 -19.66 9.28 10.10
CA LEU A 387 -18.22 9.39 10.26
C LEU A 387 -17.85 9.59 11.73
N SER A 388 -18.47 10.53 12.46
CA SER A 388 -18.24 10.69 13.89
C SER A 388 -18.54 9.43 14.71
N TYR A 389 -19.56 8.65 14.34
CA TYR A 389 -19.89 7.38 15.00
C TYR A 389 -18.87 6.28 14.69
N LEU A 390 -18.49 6.11 13.41
CA LEU A 390 -17.45 5.15 13.01
C LEU A 390 -16.10 5.50 13.65
N PHE A 391 -15.75 6.79 13.70
CA PHE A 391 -14.52 7.29 14.30
C PHE A 391 -14.56 7.24 15.83
N GLY A 392 -15.69 7.55 16.46
CA GLY A 392 -15.89 7.38 17.90
C GLY A 392 -15.80 5.91 18.33
N ALA A 393 -16.32 4.99 17.52
CA ALA A 393 -16.19 3.55 17.76
C ALA A 393 -14.74 3.05 17.58
N LEU A 394 -14.01 3.56 16.59
CA LEU A 394 -12.58 3.26 16.39
C LEU A 394 -11.69 3.85 17.49
N LEU A 395 -12.08 4.98 18.12
CA LEU A 395 -11.28 5.68 19.14
C LEU A 395 -11.64 5.33 20.59
N GLY A 396 -12.84 4.81 20.82
CA GLY A 396 -13.27 4.24 22.10
C GLY A 396 -12.70 2.85 22.39
N LEU A 397 -12.12 2.20 21.37
CA LEU A 397 -11.26 1.02 21.46
C LEU A 397 -9.80 1.46 21.72
#